data_AF-A0A377FJW0-F1
#
_entry.id   AF-A0A377FJW0-F1
#
_cell.length_a   1.000
_cell.length_b   1.000
_cell.length_c   1.000
_cell.angle_alpha   90.00
_cell.angle_beta   90.00
_cell.angle_gamma   90.00
#
_symmetry.space_group_name_H-M   'P 1'
#
loop_
_entity.id
_entity.type
_entity.pdbx_description
1 polymer ?
#
loop_
_entity_poly.entity_id
_entity_poly.type
_entity_poly.pdbx_seq_one_letter_code
_entity_poly.pdbx_strand_id
1 'polypeptide(L)'
;MKKINLFKSTLCYLLAICCLLVPSTSLALGTFDTSEAASALRYGMTPISASEVKDGSFDIMVLSSSRFFKLELSRITAKDGGLKAVVNIKSGSYKYVYLGTAEEASKADESQLIPVTINGEHSHFEIPLKSLNSDVPCAAFSIKRQKWYNRNIVFDASSLPDKALNFKTPNYDLLEKSTEEYIQKHNLSKDVLGEKPKQVETTEDQNTVKKILAVAFIVMIVGGILNHLLKRRRR
;
A
#
# COMPACT_ATOMS: atom_id res chain seq x y z
N MET A 1 20.26 30.36 -61.90
CA MET A 1 20.60 29.25 -60.98
C MET A 1 20.45 29.66 -59.49
N LYS A 2 19.23 29.98 -59.00
CA LYS A 2 19.04 30.37 -57.58
C LYS A 2 17.81 29.76 -56.87
N LYS A 3 16.97 28.98 -57.57
CA LYS A 3 15.72 28.43 -57.01
C LYS A 3 15.84 27.06 -56.34
N ILE A 4 16.95 26.33 -56.54
CA ILE A 4 17.09 24.93 -56.08
C ILE A 4 17.55 24.83 -54.61
N ASN A 5 18.30 25.83 -54.10
CA ASN A 5 18.81 25.80 -52.72
C ASN A 5 17.80 26.25 -51.67
N LEU A 6 16.78 27.03 -52.04
CA LEU A 6 15.76 27.47 -51.09
C LEU A 6 14.87 26.29 -50.67
N PHE A 7 14.45 25.46 -51.63
CA PHE A 7 13.56 24.31 -51.41
C PHE A 7 14.18 23.21 -50.53
N LYS A 8 15.50 22.97 -50.65
CA LYS A 8 16.20 22.02 -49.77
C LYS A 8 16.29 22.52 -48.32
N SER A 9 16.51 23.82 -48.10
CA SER A 9 16.61 24.35 -46.73
C SER A 9 15.25 24.36 -46.01
N THR A 10 14.16 24.68 -46.71
CA THR A 10 12.82 24.70 -46.12
C THR A 10 12.30 23.27 -45.88
N LEU A 11 12.63 22.32 -46.75
CA LEU A 11 12.28 20.90 -46.57
C LEU A 11 13.06 20.26 -45.41
N CYS A 12 14.34 20.63 -45.21
CA CYS A 12 15.12 20.22 -44.04
C CYS A 12 14.59 20.84 -42.73
N TYR A 13 14.13 22.10 -42.76
CA TYR A 13 13.53 22.74 -41.58
C TYR A 13 12.16 22.14 -41.21
N LEU A 14 11.33 21.79 -42.22
CA LEU A 14 10.06 21.10 -41.99
C LEU A 14 10.24 19.66 -41.45
N LEU A 15 11.24 18.91 -41.93
CA LEU A 15 11.57 17.61 -41.36
C LEU A 15 12.14 17.70 -39.93
N ALA A 16 12.94 18.72 -39.62
CA ALA A 16 13.47 18.94 -38.27
C ALA A 16 12.39 19.36 -37.27
N ILE A 17 11.39 20.14 -37.70
CA ILE A 17 10.25 20.54 -36.85
C ILE A 17 9.28 19.36 -36.63
N CYS A 18 9.12 18.47 -37.60
CA CYS A 18 8.30 17.25 -37.41
C CYS A 18 8.87 16.28 -36.37
N CYS A 19 10.18 16.28 -36.10
CA CYS A 19 10.78 15.45 -35.04
C CYS A 19 10.65 16.05 -33.63
N LEU A 20 10.26 17.32 -33.46
CA LEU A 20 10.10 17.96 -32.15
C LEU A 20 8.64 17.94 -31.63
N LEU A 21 7.71 17.40 -32.43
CA LEU A 21 6.28 17.32 -32.13
C LEU A 21 5.76 15.89 -32.04
N VAL A 22 6.64 14.89 -31.99
CA VAL A 22 6.22 13.57 -31.53
C VAL A 22 6.11 13.70 -30.01
N PRO A 23 4.89 13.78 -29.42
CA PRO A 23 4.79 13.58 -27.98
C PRO A 23 5.48 12.25 -27.71
N SER A 24 6.45 12.23 -26.82
CA SER A 24 7.06 10.99 -26.33
C SER A 24 5.90 10.12 -25.88
N THR A 25 5.44 9.22 -26.75
CA THR A 25 4.44 8.23 -26.39
C THR A 25 5.19 7.33 -25.44
N SER A 26 5.09 7.65 -24.14
CA SER A 26 5.33 6.69 -23.08
C SER A 26 4.58 5.45 -23.53
N LEU A 27 5.34 4.44 -23.98
CA LEU A 27 4.78 3.17 -24.39
C LEU A 27 4.26 2.58 -23.10
N ALA A 28 2.94 2.61 -22.92
CA ALA A 28 2.30 2.05 -21.75
C ALA A 28 2.81 0.62 -21.55
N LEU A 29 3.47 0.37 -20.42
CA LEU A 29 4.06 -0.94 -20.13
C LEU A 29 2.92 -1.92 -19.82
N GLY A 30 2.39 -2.57 -20.85
CA GLY A 30 1.34 -3.59 -20.71
C GLY A 30 -0.03 -3.05 -20.31
N THR A 31 -0.96 -3.98 -20.09
CA THR A 31 -2.34 -3.65 -19.65
C THR A 31 -2.38 -3.43 -18.13
N PHE A 32 -3.50 -2.93 -17.58
CA PHE A 32 -3.67 -2.78 -16.14
C PHE A 32 -4.98 -3.38 -15.66
N ASP A 33 -5.03 -3.69 -14.36
CA ASP A 33 -6.23 -4.16 -13.71
C ASP A 33 -7.07 -2.97 -13.21
N THR A 34 -8.39 -3.04 -13.40
CA THR A 34 -9.32 -2.01 -12.95
C THR A 34 -9.88 -2.29 -11.55
N SER A 35 -9.65 -3.49 -11.02
CA SER A 35 -10.08 -3.83 -9.66
C SER A 35 -9.27 -3.06 -8.61
N GLU A 36 -9.96 -2.43 -7.65
CA GLU A 36 -9.30 -1.84 -6.49
C GLU A 36 -8.66 -2.96 -5.64
N ALA A 37 -7.48 -2.68 -5.09
CA ALA A 37 -6.89 -3.59 -4.10
C ALA A 37 -7.64 -3.45 -2.77
N ALA A 38 -8.05 -4.57 -2.19
CA ALA A 38 -8.49 -4.59 -0.81
C ALA A 38 -7.39 -4.09 0.13
N SER A 39 -7.77 -3.57 1.29
CA SER A 39 -6.82 -3.22 2.36
C SER A 39 -6.11 -4.47 2.88
N ALA A 40 -4.80 -4.33 3.16
CA ALA A 40 -4.02 -5.38 3.82
C ALA A 40 -4.02 -5.22 5.35
N LEU A 41 -4.69 -4.19 5.88
CA LEU A 41 -4.77 -3.92 7.31
C LEU A 41 -5.54 -4.99 8.08
N ARG A 42 -5.15 -5.10 9.35
CA ARG A 42 -5.83 -5.86 10.40
C ARG A 42 -6.61 -4.90 11.29
N TYR A 43 -7.61 -5.42 12.01
CA TYR A 43 -8.39 -4.61 12.93
C TYR A 43 -7.52 -3.98 14.03
N GLY A 44 -7.76 -2.69 14.29
CA GLY A 44 -7.06 -1.93 15.31
C GLY A 44 -5.69 -1.39 14.90
N MET A 45 -5.19 -1.68 13.70
CA MET A 45 -3.98 -1.05 13.18
C MET A 45 -4.21 0.44 12.94
N THR A 46 -3.34 1.26 13.53
CA THR A 46 -3.28 2.71 13.33
C THR A 46 -1.91 3.07 12.75
N PRO A 47 -1.81 4.06 11.84
CA PRO A 47 -0.53 4.51 11.31
C PRO A 47 0.46 4.83 12.42
N ILE A 48 1.70 4.38 12.25
CA ILE A 48 2.83 4.73 13.11
C ILE A 48 3.83 5.47 12.23
N SER A 49 4.04 6.73 12.56
CA SER A 49 4.93 7.61 11.80
C SER A 49 6.39 7.22 11.97
N ALA A 50 7.23 7.63 11.02
CA ALA A 50 8.65 7.34 11.05
C ALA A 50 9.37 7.85 12.32
N SER A 51 8.92 8.96 12.91
CA SER A 51 9.50 9.54 14.13
C SER A 51 9.19 8.74 15.41
N GLU A 52 8.22 7.83 15.35
CA GLU A 52 7.89 6.92 16.45
C GLU A 52 8.73 5.65 16.45
N VAL A 53 9.45 5.41 15.36
CA VAL A 53 10.43 4.34 15.20
C VAL A 53 11.80 4.88 15.56
N LYS A 54 12.53 4.17 16.43
CA LYS A 54 13.90 4.55 16.77
C LYS A 54 14.83 4.25 15.61
N ASP A 55 15.87 5.07 15.47
CA ASP A 55 16.89 4.85 14.46
C ASP A 55 17.52 3.46 14.57
N GLY A 56 17.68 2.79 13.43
CA GLY A 56 18.18 1.42 13.34
C GLY A 56 17.65 0.67 12.13
N SER A 57 18.11 -0.57 11.97
CA SER A 57 17.63 -1.50 10.95
C SER A 57 16.97 -2.70 11.62
N PHE A 58 15.76 -3.03 11.17
CA PHE A 58 14.93 -4.05 11.79
C PHE A 58 14.30 -4.95 10.74
N ASP A 59 14.24 -6.25 11.03
CA ASP A 59 13.40 -7.15 10.25
C ASP A 59 11.92 -6.90 10.60
N ILE A 60 11.04 -7.01 9.61
CA ILE A 60 9.63 -6.69 9.72
C ILE A 60 8.77 -7.61 8.85
N MET A 61 7.61 -7.99 9.37
CA MET A 61 6.58 -8.68 8.59
C MET A 61 5.82 -7.70 7.70
N VAL A 62 5.54 -8.11 6.47
CA VAL A 62 4.76 -7.32 5.53
C VAL A 62 3.52 -8.10 5.10
N LEU A 63 2.36 -7.52 5.35
CA LEU A 63 1.06 -8.07 4.95
C LEU A 63 0.76 -7.65 3.52
N SER A 64 0.01 -8.48 2.80
CA SER A 64 -0.35 -8.26 1.41
C SER A 64 -1.83 -8.51 1.19
N SER A 65 -2.46 -7.66 0.39
CA SER A 65 -3.86 -7.83 -0.02
C SER A 65 -4.06 -8.96 -1.04
N SER A 66 -2.98 -9.58 -1.54
CA SER A 66 -3.07 -10.64 -2.54
C SER A 66 -2.22 -11.86 -2.19
N ARG A 67 -2.84 -13.03 -2.22
CA ARG A 67 -2.16 -14.34 -2.08
C ARG A 67 -1.16 -14.65 -3.21
N PHE A 68 -1.22 -13.92 -4.33
CA PHE A 68 -0.26 -14.05 -5.44
C PHE A 68 0.96 -13.14 -5.29
N PHE A 69 0.85 -12.09 -4.48
CA PHE A 69 1.94 -11.18 -4.14
C PHE A 69 2.42 -11.51 -2.73
N LYS A 70 3.08 -12.67 -2.61
CA LYS A 70 3.51 -13.24 -1.33
C LYS A 70 4.76 -12.55 -0.84
N LEU A 71 4.63 -11.80 0.24
CA LEU A 71 5.74 -11.12 0.88
C LEU A 71 6.42 -12.05 1.88
N GLU A 72 7.72 -11.88 2.02
CA GLU A 72 8.56 -12.57 2.99
C GLU A 72 9.04 -11.58 4.06
N LEU A 73 9.74 -12.10 5.07
CA LEU A 73 10.38 -11.27 6.08
C LEU A 73 11.25 -10.22 5.37
N SER A 74 10.92 -8.95 5.61
CA SER A 74 11.51 -7.81 4.94
C SER A 74 12.32 -7.01 5.95
N ARG A 75 12.97 -5.93 5.51
CA ARG A 75 13.77 -5.08 6.39
C ARG A 75 13.38 -3.61 6.25
N ILE A 76 13.28 -2.91 7.37
CA ILE A 76 13.22 -1.45 7.40
C ILE A 76 14.52 -0.87 7.94
N THR A 77 14.81 0.35 7.53
CA THR A 77 15.84 1.21 8.12
C THR A 77 15.19 2.54 8.48
N ALA A 78 15.20 2.86 9.78
CA ALA A 78 14.81 4.14 10.33
C ALA A 78 16.07 4.98 10.55
N LYS A 79 16.07 6.20 10.03
CA LYS A 79 17.17 7.14 10.20
C LYS A 79 16.68 8.57 10.03
N ASP A 80 17.03 9.46 10.95
CA ASP A 80 16.73 10.89 10.88
C ASP A 80 15.23 11.18 10.66
N GLY A 81 14.35 10.35 11.25
CA GLY A 81 12.90 10.46 11.09
C GLY A 81 12.37 10.03 9.72
N GLY A 82 13.20 9.40 8.87
CA GLY A 82 12.80 8.77 7.62
C GLY A 82 12.78 7.24 7.73
N LEU A 83 11.90 6.60 6.94
CA LEU A 83 11.85 5.14 6.80
C LEU A 83 12.13 4.72 5.36
N LYS A 84 12.94 3.67 5.21
CA LYS A 84 13.14 2.95 3.95
C LYS A 84 12.93 1.46 4.19
N ALA A 85 12.40 0.76 3.21
CA ALA A 85 12.19 -0.68 3.27
C ALA A 85 12.84 -1.41 2.09
N VAL A 86 13.43 -2.55 2.38
CA VAL A 86 13.74 -3.61 1.41
C VAL A 86 12.64 -4.65 1.56
N VAL A 87 11.76 -4.75 0.56
CA VAL A 87 10.61 -5.65 0.56
C VAL A 87 10.98 -6.91 -0.18
N ASN A 88 10.89 -8.06 0.51
CA ASN A 88 11.18 -9.37 -0.06
C ASN A 88 9.89 -10.04 -0.53
N ILE A 89 9.94 -10.66 -1.71
CA ILE A 89 8.83 -11.36 -2.35
C ILE A 89 9.24 -12.80 -2.64
N LYS A 90 8.38 -13.75 -2.29
CA LYS A 90 8.51 -15.15 -2.71
C LYS A 90 8.00 -15.36 -4.14
N SER A 91 8.60 -14.65 -5.10
CA SER A 91 8.34 -14.84 -6.53
C SER A 91 9.39 -14.18 -7.41
N GLY A 92 9.78 -14.82 -8.52
CA GLY A 92 10.51 -14.19 -9.63
C GLY A 92 9.60 -13.63 -10.75
N SER A 93 8.29 -13.48 -10.52
CA SER A 93 7.32 -13.18 -11.59
C SER A 93 7.07 -11.69 -11.84
N TYR A 94 7.71 -10.80 -11.07
CA TYR A 94 7.45 -9.36 -11.10
C TYR A 94 8.68 -8.60 -11.55
N LYS A 95 8.51 -7.67 -12.50
CA LYS A 95 9.61 -6.87 -13.06
C LYS A 95 9.74 -5.51 -12.37
N TYR A 96 8.60 -4.89 -12.09
CA TYR A 96 8.52 -3.56 -11.56
C TYR A 96 7.43 -3.45 -10.50
N VAL A 97 7.62 -2.50 -9.59
CA VAL A 97 6.61 -1.99 -8.67
C VAL A 97 6.44 -0.49 -8.92
N TYR A 98 5.24 0.03 -8.73
CA TYR A 98 4.96 1.46 -8.73
C TYR A 98 4.18 1.82 -7.46
N LEU A 99 4.53 2.92 -6.79
CA LEU A 99 3.80 3.39 -5.61
C LEU A 99 2.59 4.20 -6.05
N GLY A 100 1.43 3.55 -6.08
CA GLY A 100 0.19 4.08 -6.64
C GLY A 100 -0.64 2.99 -7.31
N THR A 101 -1.51 3.40 -8.22
CA THR A 101 -2.43 2.50 -8.92
C THR A 101 -1.82 1.88 -10.17
N ALA A 102 -2.41 0.78 -10.63
CA ALA A 102 -2.04 0.08 -11.85
C ALA A 102 -2.29 0.92 -13.10
N GLU A 103 -3.31 1.78 -13.07
CA GLU A 103 -3.58 2.73 -14.16
C GLU A 103 -2.47 3.78 -14.26
N GLU A 104 -2.09 4.40 -13.13
CA GLU A 104 -0.98 5.36 -13.09
C GLU A 104 0.33 4.70 -13.53
N ALA A 105 0.63 3.51 -13.01
CA ALA A 105 1.83 2.75 -13.37
C ALA A 105 1.92 2.47 -14.89
N SER A 106 0.78 2.20 -15.54
CA SER A 106 0.73 1.97 -16.99
C SER A 106 1.06 3.22 -17.81
N LYS A 107 0.96 4.41 -17.23
CA LYS A 107 1.22 5.70 -17.88
C LYS A 107 2.53 6.36 -17.40
N ALA A 108 3.08 5.87 -16.30
CA ALA A 108 4.27 6.41 -15.66
C ALA A 108 5.52 6.27 -16.56
N ASP A 109 6.46 7.18 -16.37
CA ASP A 109 7.77 7.06 -16.98
C ASP A 109 8.57 5.91 -16.33
N GLU A 110 9.43 5.23 -17.08
CA GLU A 110 10.21 4.11 -16.56
C GLU A 110 11.10 4.51 -15.36
N SER A 111 11.54 5.78 -15.27
CA SER A 111 12.28 6.30 -14.12
C SER A 111 11.48 6.35 -12.81
N GLN A 112 10.15 6.32 -12.89
CA GLN A 112 9.26 6.26 -11.73
C GLN A 112 8.94 4.82 -11.31
N LEU A 113 9.32 3.84 -12.13
CA LEU A 113 9.11 2.43 -11.83
C LEU A 113 10.25 1.92 -10.96
N ILE A 114 9.88 1.27 -9.87
CA ILE A 114 10.84 0.64 -8.96
C ILE A 114 11.21 -0.72 -9.53
N PRO A 115 12.47 -0.96 -9.92
CA PRO A 115 12.89 -2.24 -10.44
C PRO A 115 12.86 -3.31 -9.33
N VAL A 116 12.44 -4.51 -9.71
CA VAL A 116 12.49 -5.69 -8.85
C VAL A 116 13.74 -6.51 -9.19
N THR A 117 14.59 -6.73 -8.19
CA THR A 117 15.78 -7.57 -8.33
C THR A 117 15.41 -9.03 -8.11
N ILE A 118 15.53 -9.85 -9.14
CA ILE A 118 15.12 -11.27 -9.13
C ILE A 118 16.32 -12.17 -8.80
N ASN A 119 16.15 -13.03 -7.80
CA ASN A 119 17.12 -14.01 -7.32
C ASN A 119 16.47 -15.40 -7.30
N GLY A 120 16.23 -15.96 -8.49
CA GLY A 120 15.55 -17.26 -8.65
C GLY A 120 14.07 -17.18 -8.28
N GLU A 121 13.64 -17.97 -7.30
CA GLU A 121 12.25 -17.97 -6.81
C GLU A 121 11.94 -16.78 -5.88
N HIS A 122 12.96 -16.04 -5.46
CA HIS A 122 12.83 -14.88 -4.58
C HIS A 122 13.13 -13.61 -5.36
N SER A 123 12.57 -12.49 -4.91
CA SER A 123 12.94 -11.17 -5.42
C SER A 123 12.80 -10.12 -4.35
N HIS A 124 13.35 -8.93 -4.59
CA HIS A 124 13.20 -7.80 -3.68
C HIS A 124 13.15 -6.47 -4.43
N PHE A 125 12.62 -5.46 -3.74
CA PHE A 125 12.62 -4.08 -4.22
C PHE A 125 12.70 -3.11 -3.03
N GLU A 126 13.10 -1.86 -3.29
CA GLU A 126 13.28 -0.85 -2.24
C GLU A 126 12.27 0.28 -2.38
N ILE A 127 11.67 0.70 -1.26
CA ILE A 127 10.73 1.83 -1.23
C ILE A 127 10.95 2.74 -0.02
N PRO A 128 10.74 4.06 -0.16
CA PRO A 128 10.54 4.93 0.98
C PRO A 128 9.20 4.63 1.65
N LEU A 129 9.12 4.80 2.97
CA LEU A 129 7.88 4.68 3.73
C LEU A 129 7.53 5.98 4.44
N LYS A 130 6.23 6.29 4.48
CA LYS A 130 5.69 7.39 5.29
C LYS A 130 5.40 6.94 6.72
N SER A 131 4.86 5.73 6.86
CA SER A 131 4.42 5.14 8.13
C SER A 131 4.42 3.61 8.07
N LEU A 132 4.45 2.98 9.24
CA LEU A 132 4.09 1.58 9.45
C LEU A 132 2.59 1.48 9.77
N ASN A 133 2.03 0.26 9.77
CA ASN A 133 0.61 0.01 10.06
C ASN A 133 -0.35 0.88 9.22
N SER A 134 0.06 1.18 7.99
CA SER A 134 -0.72 1.88 6.99
C SER A 134 -0.68 1.13 5.68
N ASP A 135 -1.79 1.14 4.97
CA ASP A 135 -1.84 0.64 3.61
C ASP A 135 -0.87 1.45 2.74
N VAL A 136 -0.04 0.73 1.98
CA VAL A 136 0.84 1.28 0.96
C VAL A 136 0.31 0.78 -0.39
N PRO A 137 -0.51 1.59 -1.08
CA PRO A 137 -0.99 1.26 -2.40
C PRO A 137 0.18 1.12 -3.37
N CYS A 138 0.22 0.00 -4.08
CA CYS A 138 1.22 -0.21 -5.11
C CYS A 138 0.69 -1.03 -6.28
N ALA A 139 1.27 -0.85 -7.45
CA ALA A 139 1.03 -1.70 -8.60
C ALA A 139 2.24 -2.60 -8.85
N ALA A 140 2.00 -3.89 -9.07
CA ALA A 140 3.05 -4.85 -9.42
C ALA A 140 2.89 -5.32 -10.87
N PHE A 141 3.96 -5.20 -11.67
CA PHE A 141 3.96 -5.61 -13.08
C PHE A 141 4.31 -7.09 -13.22
N SER A 142 3.37 -7.88 -13.73
CA SER A 142 3.59 -9.31 -14.02
C SER A 142 4.35 -9.50 -15.33
N ILE A 143 5.52 -10.14 -15.27
CA ILE A 143 6.31 -10.51 -16.46
C ILE A 143 5.50 -11.42 -17.37
N LYS A 144 4.89 -12.47 -16.81
CA LYS A 144 4.16 -13.46 -17.62
C LYS A 144 2.94 -12.88 -18.31
N ARG A 145 2.20 -12.01 -17.63
CA ARG A 145 0.92 -11.49 -18.13
C ARG A 145 1.04 -10.13 -18.81
N GLN A 146 2.20 -9.48 -18.75
CA GLN A 146 2.42 -8.11 -19.23
C GLN A 146 1.28 -7.19 -18.75
N LYS A 147 0.99 -7.30 -17.44
CA LYS A 147 -0.16 -6.64 -16.80
C LYS A 147 0.22 -6.10 -15.44
N TRP A 148 -0.19 -4.86 -15.16
CA TRP A 148 -0.16 -4.24 -13.84
C TRP A 148 -1.32 -4.69 -12.99
N TYR A 149 -1.04 -4.94 -11.72
CA TYR A 149 -2.05 -5.32 -10.75
C TYR A 149 -2.01 -4.41 -9.53
N ASN A 150 -3.16 -3.89 -9.15
CA ASN A 150 -3.33 -3.18 -7.87
C ASN A 150 -3.05 -4.14 -6.72
N ARG A 151 -2.22 -3.69 -5.79
CA ARG A 151 -1.85 -4.36 -4.55
C ARG A 151 -1.88 -3.33 -3.42
N ASN A 152 -1.95 -3.86 -2.23
CA ASN A 152 -1.80 -3.08 -1.02
C ASN A 152 -0.93 -3.89 -0.07
N ILE A 153 0.05 -3.23 0.53
CA ILE A 153 0.96 -3.86 1.49
C ILE A 153 0.99 -3.05 2.78
N VAL A 154 1.16 -3.73 3.91
CA VAL A 154 1.24 -3.10 5.23
C VAL A 154 2.46 -3.63 5.96
N PHE A 155 3.26 -2.72 6.49
CA PHE A 155 4.40 -3.06 7.35
C PHE A 155 3.91 -3.19 8.80
N ASP A 156 3.88 -4.42 9.32
CA ASP A 156 3.30 -4.73 10.62
C ASP A 156 4.29 -4.37 11.74
N ALA A 157 4.07 -3.21 12.38
CA ALA A 157 4.93 -2.72 13.44
C ALA A 157 4.93 -3.61 14.69
N SER A 158 3.92 -4.48 14.86
CA SER A 158 3.90 -5.42 15.99
C SER A 158 4.91 -6.55 15.86
N SER A 159 5.47 -6.75 14.66
CA SER A 159 6.55 -7.70 14.40
C SER A 159 7.95 -7.16 14.71
N LEU A 160 8.06 -5.86 15.03
CA LEU A 160 9.34 -5.25 15.37
C LEU A 160 9.87 -5.75 16.72
N PRO A 161 11.21 -5.77 16.91
CA PRO A 161 11.78 -6.16 18.19
C PRO A 161 11.45 -5.16 19.29
N ASP A 162 11.51 -5.64 20.53
CA ASP A 162 11.37 -4.80 21.71
C ASP A 162 12.33 -3.60 21.64
N LYS A 163 11.82 -2.42 21.98
CA LYS A 163 12.51 -1.12 21.96
C LYS A 163 12.69 -0.46 20.59
N ALA A 164 12.31 -1.10 19.47
CA ALA A 164 12.29 -0.43 18.16
C ALA A 164 11.26 0.72 18.12
N LEU A 165 10.21 0.61 18.92
CA LEU A 165 9.20 1.65 19.14
C LEU A 165 9.33 2.26 20.53
N ASN A 166 8.80 3.48 20.67
CA ASN A 166 8.69 4.16 21.96
C ASN A 166 7.51 3.65 22.82
N PHE A 167 6.66 2.80 22.25
CA PHE A 167 5.47 2.21 22.89
C PHE A 167 5.31 0.75 22.49
N LYS A 168 4.39 0.05 23.15
CA LYS A 168 4.01 -1.33 22.78
C LYS A 168 2.80 -1.32 21.88
N THR A 169 2.84 -2.11 20.80
CA THR A 169 1.69 -2.32 19.93
C THR A 169 0.69 -3.29 20.58
N PRO A 170 -0.61 -3.15 20.30
CA PRO A 170 -1.59 -4.20 20.58
C PRO A 170 -1.24 -5.53 19.87
N ASN A 171 -1.83 -6.62 20.34
CA ASN A 171 -1.81 -7.89 19.61
C ASN A 171 -2.89 -7.86 18.51
N TYR A 172 -2.52 -7.46 17.30
CA TYR A 172 -3.46 -7.32 16.18
C TYR A 172 -4.06 -8.65 15.72
N ASP A 173 -3.32 -9.76 15.82
CA ASP A 173 -3.85 -11.10 15.50
C ASP A 173 -5.02 -11.48 16.44
N LEU A 174 -4.88 -11.19 17.74
CA LEU A 174 -5.94 -11.42 18.72
C LEU A 174 -7.16 -10.52 18.46
N LEU A 175 -6.95 -9.26 18.10
CA LEU A 175 -8.02 -8.34 17.77
C LEU A 175 -8.77 -8.80 16.52
N GLU A 176 -8.05 -9.13 15.45
CA GLU A 176 -8.64 -9.62 14.20
C GLU A 176 -9.46 -10.90 14.44
N LYS A 177 -8.88 -11.89 15.13
CA LYS A 177 -9.57 -13.14 15.48
C LYS A 177 -10.83 -12.89 16.33
N SER A 178 -10.72 -12.06 17.37
CA SER A 178 -11.85 -11.77 18.26
C SER A 178 -12.98 -11.05 17.52
N THR A 179 -12.64 -10.14 16.61
CA THR A 179 -13.60 -9.43 15.76
C THR A 179 -14.29 -10.40 14.79
N GLU A 180 -13.54 -11.27 14.11
CA GLU A 180 -14.11 -12.30 13.22
C GLU A 180 -15.06 -13.25 13.95
N GLU A 181 -14.65 -13.76 15.12
CA GLU A 181 -15.48 -14.64 15.96
C GLU A 181 -16.77 -13.95 16.40
N TYR A 182 -16.70 -12.67 16.79
CA TYR A 182 -17.86 -11.90 17.18
C TYR A 182 -18.83 -11.71 16.00
N ILE A 183 -18.33 -11.33 14.83
CA ILE A 183 -19.14 -11.16 13.61
C ILE A 183 -19.86 -12.46 13.27
N GLN A 184 -19.14 -13.57 13.27
CA GLN A 184 -19.69 -14.89 12.95
C GLN A 184 -20.77 -15.29 13.96
N LYS A 185 -20.50 -15.13 15.25
CA LYS A 185 -21.44 -15.51 16.32
C LYS A 185 -22.75 -14.71 16.27
N HIS A 186 -22.69 -13.47 15.82
CA HIS A 186 -23.82 -12.54 15.82
C HIS A 186 -24.48 -12.39 14.44
N ASN A 187 -24.08 -13.17 13.43
CA ASN A 187 -24.58 -13.10 12.05
C ASN A 187 -24.61 -11.66 11.49
N LEU A 188 -23.61 -10.85 11.86
CA LEU A 188 -23.52 -9.48 11.35
C LEU A 188 -23.18 -9.56 9.86
N SER A 189 -23.91 -8.82 9.02
CA SER A 189 -23.57 -8.76 7.60
C SER A 189 -22.18 -8.13 7.45
N LYS A 190 -21.42 -8.56 6.45
CA LYS A 190 -20.12 -7.95 6.13
C LYS A 190 -20.27 -6.45 5.84
N ASP A 191 -21.44 -6.03 5.39
CA ASP A 191 -21.77 -4.64 5.06
C ASP A 191 -21.93 -3.75 6.32
N VAL A 192 -22.22 -4.31 7.50
CA VAL A 192 -22.34 -3.54 8.77
C VAL A 192 -20.99 -3.00 9.25
N LEU A 193 -19.86 -3.58 8.81
CA LEU A 193 -18.52 -3.19 9.28
C LEU A 193 -17.74 -2.29 8.32
N GLY A 194 -18.34 -1.90 7.18
CA GLY A 194 -17.61 -1.24 6.11
C GLY A 194 -16.56 -2.17 5.50
N GLU A 195 -16.07 -1.83 4.32
CA GLU A 195 -14.81 -2.39 3.82
C GLU A 195 -13.75 -2.28 4.93
N LYS A 196 -12.80 -3.24 5.01
CA LYS A 196 -11.62 -3.15 5.89
C LYS A 196 -11.15 -1.69 5.91
N PRO A 197 -10.87 -1.11 7.09
CA PRO A 197 -10.77 0.34 7.27
C PRO A 197 -9.86 0.96 6.21
N LYS A 198 -10.45 1.64 5.22
CA LYS A 198 -9.69 2.50 4.32
C LYS A 198 -9.12 3.61 5.20
N GLN A 199 -7.80 3.77 5.20
CA GLN A 199 -7.20 4.87 5.95
C GLN A 199 -7.63 6.18 5.29
N VAL A 200 -8.34 6.99 6.06
CA VAL A 200 -8.66 8.36 5.67
C VAL A 200 -7.34 9.13 5.74
N GLU A 201 -6.82 9.59 4.60
CA GLU A 201 -5.77 10.61 4.59
C GLU A 201 -6.29 11.76 5.46
N THR A 202 -5.54 12.13 6.49
CA THR A 202 -5.88 13.25 7.37
C THR A 202 -5.72 14.57 6.64
N THR A 203 -6.57 14.79 5.66
CA THR A 203 -6.87 16.08 5.02
C THR A 203 -8.37 16.27 4.76
N GLU A 204 -9.25 15.34 5.14
CA GLU A 204 -10.70 15.57 5.06
C GLU A 204 -11.45 15.37 6.40
N ASP A 205 -11.92 16.52 6.89
CA ASP A 205 -12.96 16.76 7.89
C ASP A 205 -12.81 16.06 9.27
N GLN A 206 -12.35 16.85 10.24
CA GLN A 206 -12.40 16.56 11.69
C GLN A 206 -13.77 16.03 12.15
N ASN A 207 -14.86 16.37 11.46
CA ASN A 207 -16.20 15.87 11.80
C ASN A 207 -16.38 14.38 11.47
N THR A 208 -15.72 13.85 10.43
CA THR A 208 -15.77 12.43 10.07
C THR A 208 -15.03 11.59 11.10
N VAL A 209 -13.84 12.04 11.51
CA VAL A 209 -13.06 11.41 12.60
C VAL A 209 -13.85 11.44 13.92
N LYS A 210 -14.47 12.57 14.27
CA LYS A 210 -15.33 12.69 15.46
C LYS A 210 -16.53 11.74 15.41
N LYS A 211 -17.17 11.57 14.24
CA LYS A 211 -18.29 10.64 14.06
C LYS A 211 -17.86 9.19 14.24
N ILE A 212 -16.76 8.78 13.62
CA ILE A 212 -16.22 7.41 13.75
C ILE A 212 -15.85 7.12 15.22
N LEU A 213 -15.18 8.05 15.88
CA LEU A 213 -14.80 7.92 17.28
C LEU A 213 -16.04 7.85 18.20
N ALA A 214 -17.06 8.67 17.94
CA ALA A 214 -18.31 8.64 18.69
C ALA A 214 -19.05 7.28 18.55
N VAL A 215 -19.09 6.72 17.34
CA VAL A 215 -19.69 5.39 17.10
C VAL A 215 -18.92 4.31 17.87
N ALA A 216 -17.57 4.33 17.84
CA ALA A 216 -16.75 3.38 18.59
C ALA A 216 -16.99 3.47 20.10
N PHE A 217 -17.10 4.67 20.67
CA PHE A 217 -17.43 4.86 22.09
C PHE A 217 -18.82 4.33 22.44
N ILE A 218 -19.84 4.55 21.61
CA ILE A 218 -21.19 4.03 21.84
C ILE A 218 -21.19 2.50 21.83
N VAL A 219 -20.50 1.87 20.87
CA VAL A 219 -20.41 0.41 20.79
C VAL A 219 -19.72 -0.17 22.03
N MET A 220 -18.66 0.47 22.52
CA MET A 220 -17.97 0.04 23.76
C MET A 220 -18.86 0.18 25.00
N ILE A 221 -19.61 1.30 25.12
CA ILE A 221 -20.51 1.52 26.25
C ILE A 221 -21.68 0.54 26.23
N VAL A 222 -22.34 0.38 25.08
CA VAL A 222 -23.48 -0.54 24.94
C VAL A 222 -23.04 -1.98 25.13
N GLY A 223 -21.93 -2.39 24.52
CA GLY A 223 -21.36 -3.73 24.71
C GLY A 223 -20.94 -3.99 26.16
N GLY A 224 -20.32 -3.01 26.82
CA GLY A 224 -19.92 -3.10 28.22
C GLY A 224 -21.11 -3.21 29.17
N ILE A 225 -22.15 -2.39 28.97
CA ILE A 225 -23.39 -2.41 29.78
C ILE A 225 -24.15 -3.72 29.56
N LEU A 226 -24.27 -4.18 28.32
CA LEU A 226 -24.97 -5.43 28.00
C LEU A 226 -24.25 -6.64 28.61
N ASN A 227 -22.91 -6.67 28.54
CA ASN A 227 -22.10 -7.70 29.18
C ASN A 227 -22.22 -7.65 30.72
N HIS A 228 -22.23 -6.47 31.31
CA HIS A 228 -22.43 -6.29 32.75
C HIS A 228 -23.82 -6.79 33.19
N LEU A 229 -24.88 -6.48 32.45
CA LEU A 229 -26.25 -6.91 32.76
C LEU A 229 -26.43 -8.42 32.59
N LEU A 230 -25.84 -9.02 31.55
CA LEU A 230 -25.86 -10.47 31.34
C LEU A 230 -25.10 -11.21 32.46
N LYS A 231 -23.99 -10.66 32.95
CA LYS A 231 -23.22 -11.24 34.06
C LYS A 231 -23.96 -11.13 35.41
N ARG A 232 -24.76 -10.08 35.60
CA ARG A 232 -25.59 -9.88 36.80
C ARG A 232 -26.80 -10.82 36.86
N ARG A 233 -27.28 -11.32 35.71
CA ARG A 233 -28.38 -12.32 35.61
C ARG A 233 -27.94 -13.77 35.82
N ARG A 234 -26.63 -14.05 35.84
CA ARG A 234 -26.05 -15.39 36.05
C ARG A 234 -25.56 -15.63 37.49
N ARG A 235 -25.70 -14.65 38.39
CA ARG A 235 -25.60 -14.80 39.84
C ARG A 235 -27.00 -14.77 40.42
#